data_AF-A0AAD3MLL8-F1
#
_entry.id   AF-A0AAD3MLL8-F1
#
_cell.length_a   1.000
_cell.length_b   1.000
_cell.length_c   1.000
_cell.angle_alpha   90.00
_cell.angle_beta   90.00
_cell.angle_gamma   90.00
#
_symmetry.space_group_name_H-M   'P 1'
#
loop_
_entity.id
_entity.type
_entity.pdbx_description
1 polymer ?
#
loop_
_entity_poly.entity_id
_entity_poly.type
_entity_poly.pdbx_seq_one_letter_code
_entity_poly.pdbx_strand_id
1 'polypeptide(L)'
;VDVLESQFSQLLQQINSTRDFESIRLAHDHFLSNLLAQSFILLKPVFHCLNEILELCHNFCSLVSQTVASLDERGTAQLDILVKGFRRQSSLLFKILSSVRNHQINSDLAQLLLRLDYNKYYTQAGGTLGSV
;
A
#
# COMPACT_ATOMS: atom_id res chain seq x y z
N VAL A 1 12.19 3.45 -1.94
CA VAL A 1 12.62 2.52 -3.02
C VAL A 1 13.19 1.25 -2.37
N ASP A 2 12.68 0.86 -1.20
CA ASP A 2 13.54 0.20 -0.20
C ASP A 2 13.36 -1.32 -0.16
N VAL A 3 12.34 -1.85 -0.84
CA VAL A 3 12.00 -3.28 -0.87
C VAL A 3 12.75 -3.99 -2.01
N LEU A 4 12.61 -3.50 -3.25
CA LEU A 4 13.18 -4.18 -4.42
C LEU A 4 14.72 -4.21 -4.38
N GLU A 5 15.35 -3.06 -4.15
CA GLU A 5 16.81 -2.94 -4.19
C GLU A 5 17.46 -3.72 -3.04
N SER A 6 16.93 -3.61 -1.81
CA SER A 6 17.48 -4.33 -0.67
C SER A 6 17.33 -5.85 -0.79
N GLN A 7 16.14 -6.33 -1.17
CA GLN A 7 15.89 -7.76 -1.35
C GLN A 7 16.73 -8.34 -2.49
N PHE A 8 16.92 -7.57 -3.57
CA PHE A 8 17.75 -8.01 -4.70
C PHE A 8 19.25 -8.04 -4.34
N SER A 9 19.76 -7.05 -3.59
CA SER A 9 21.14 -7.07 -3.10
C SER A 9 21.41 -8.28 -2.19
N GLN A 10 20.48 -8.63 -1.30
CA GLN A 10 20.60 -9.82 -0.45
C GLN A 10 20.67 -11.11 -1.29
N LEU A 11 19.83 -11.24 -2.30
CA LEU A 11 19.84 -12.38 -3.22
C LEU A 11 21.19 -12.50 -3.96
N LEU A 12 21.67 -11.39 -4.52
CA LEU A 12 22.96 -11.37 -5.22
C LEU A 12 24.13 -11.76 -4.30
N GLN A 13 24.12 -11.29 -3.05
CA GLN A 13 25.14 -11.66 -2.08
C GLN A 13 25.12 -13.18 -1.80
N GLN A 14 23.95 -13.78 -1.63
CA GLN A 14 23.81 -15.22 -1.42
C GLN A 14 24.31 -16.02 -2.62
N ILE A 15 23.89 -15.65 -3.84
CA ILE A 15 24.33 -16.30 -5.10
C ILE A 15 25.85 -16.24 -5.26
N ASN A 16 26.47 -15.11 -4.92
CA ASN A 16 27.92 -14.96 -5.04
C ASN A 16 28.71 -15.67 -3.93
N SER A 17 28.06 -16.05 -2.83
CA SER A 17 28.69 -16.64 -1.64
C SER A 17 28.69 -18.17 -1.63
N THR A 18 27.87 -18.80 -2.46
CA THR A 18 27.72 -20.26 -2.51
C THR A 18 27.76 -20.77 -3.95
N ARG A 19 28.12 -22.03 -4.13
CA ARG A 19 27.97 -22.76 -5.41
C ARG A 19 26.96 -23.90 -5.33
N ASP A 20 26.31 -24.05 -4.18
CA ASP A 20 25.26 -25.03 -3.99
C ASP A 20 23.96 -24.55 -4.62
N PHE A 21 23.42 -25.35 -5.55
CA PHE A 21 22.20 -25.02 -6.27
C PHE A 21 20.99 -24.93 -5.34
N GLU A 22 20.88 -25.83 -4.36
CA GLU A 22 19.71 -25.87 -3.48
C GLU A 22 19.67 -24.64 -2.56
N SER A 23 20.84 -24.20 -2.07
CA SER A 23 20.99 -22.94 -1.34
C SER A 23 20.57 -21.73 -2.19
N ILE A 24 20.95 -21.68 -3.47
CA ILE A 24 20.54 -20.61 -4.39
C ILE A 24 19.03 -20.63 -4.62
N ARG A 25 18.46 -21.83 -4.84
CA ARG A 25 17.01 -22.01 -5.02
C ARG A 25 16.24 -21.51 -3.79
N LEU A 26 16.68 -21.90 -2.60
CA LEU A 26 16.07 -21.47 -1.34
C LEU A 26 16.17 -19.94 -1.14
N ALA A 27 17.32 -19.34 -1.45
CA ALA A 27 17.49 -17.88 -1.37
C ALA A 27 16.55 -17.14 -2.32
N HIS A 28 16.34 -17.68 -3.53
CA HIS A 28 15.37 -17.14 -4.48
C HIS A 28 13.92 -17.28 -4.00
N ASP A 29 13.54 -18.43 -3.45
CA ASP A 29 12.19 -18.65 -2.88
C ASP A 29 11.92 -17.68 -1.70
N HIS A 30 12.93 -17.41 -0.88
CA HIS A 30 12.86 -16.42 0.19
C HIS A 30 12.74 -14.99 -0.36
N PHE A 31 13.53 -14.65 -1.37
CA PHE A 31 13.43 -13.36 -2.07
C PHE A 31 12.01 -13.08 -2.57
N LEU A 32 11.40 -14.05 -3.28
CA LEU A 32 10.03 -13.90 -3.80
C LEU A 32 9.01 -13.80 -2.67
N SER A 33 9.13 -14.63 -1.63
CA SER A 33 8.22 -14.61 -0.48
C SER A 33 8.24 -13.25 0.23
N ASN A 34 9.45 -12.70 0.46
CA ASN A 34 9.61 -11.39 1.08
C ASN A 34 9.08 -10.27 0.18
N LEU A 35 9.36 -10.33 -1.13
CA LEU A 35 8.87 -9.34 -2.08
C LEU A 35 7.35 -9.26 -2.05
N LEU A 36 6.68 -10.42 -2.09
CA LEU A 36 5.22 -10.53 -2.08
C LEU A 36 4.62 -10.07 -0.74
N ALA A 37 5.28 -10.39 0.37
CA ALA A 37 4.86 -9.97 1.70
C ALA A 37 5.02 -8.46 1.91
N GLN A 38 6.19 -7.91 1.60
CA GLN A 38 6.53 -6.49 1.78
C GLN A 38 5.81 -5.57 0.80
N SER A 39 5.39 -6.09 -0.36
CA SER A 39 4.52 -5.36 -1.30
C SER A 39 3.05 -5.38 -0.88
N PHE A 40 2.71 -6.10 0.21
CA PHE A 40 1.34 -6.28 0.72
C PHE A 40 0.34 -6.87 -0.30
N ILE A 41 0.82 -7.46 -1.40
CA ILE A 41 0.00 -8.03 -2.48
C ILE A 41 -0.78 -9.25 -1.98
N LEU A 42 -0.19 -10.01 -1.05
CA LEU A 42 -0.83 -11.20 -0.49
C LEU A 42 -1.96 -10.88 0.48
N LEU A 43 -2.02 -9.65 1.03
CA LEU A 43 -3.11 -9.20 1.88
C LEU A 43 -4.27 -8.73 0.99
N LYS A 44 -5.06 -9.69 0.48
CA LYS A 44 -6.21 -9.42 -0.42
C LYS A 44 -7.07 -8.21 0.00
N PRO A 45 -7.43 -8.02 1.29
CA PRO A 45 -8.22 -6.85 1.69
C PRO A 45 -7.48 -5.52 1.52
N VAL A 46 -6.17 -5.49 1.82
CA VAL A 46 -5.31 -4.31 1.64
C VAL A 46 -5.16 -4.00 0.15
N PHE A 47 -4.82 -5.02 -0.65
CA PHE A 47 -4.67 -4.90 -2.10
C PHE A 47 -5.96 -4.39 -2.76
N HIS A 48 -7.12 -4.95 -2.37
CA HIS A 48 -8.42 -4.50 -2.87
C HIS A 48 -8.68 -3.02 -2.53
N CYS A 49 -8.46 -2.60 -1.28
CA CYS A 49 -8.64 -1.20 -0.90
C CYS A 49 -7.71 -0.25 -1.68
N LEU A 50 -6.46 -0.64 -1.91
CA LEU A 50 -5.50 0.14 -2.69
C LEU A 50 -5.96 0.29 -4.14
N ASN A 51 -6.41 -0.78 -4.79
CA ASN A 51 -6.90 -0.71 -6.16
C ASN A 51 -8.15 0.17 -6.28
N GLU A 52 -9.11 0.03 -5.37
CA GLU A 52 -10.31 0.86 -5.34
C GLU A 52 -9.97 2.35 -5.17
N ILE A 53 -8.99 2.67 -4.31
CA ILE A 53 -8.49 4.04 -4.13
C ILE A 53 -7.86 4.56 -5.43
N LEU A 54 -7.03 3.76 -6.10
CA LEU A 54 -6.40 4.13 -7.38
C LEU A 54 -7.44 4.33 -8.49
N GLU A 55 -8.46 3.49 -8.55
CA GLU A 55 -9.57 3.63 -9.51
C GLU A 55 -10.38 4.90 -9.25
N LEU A 56 -10.68 5.22 -7.98
CA LEU A 56 -11.32 6.48 -7.60
C LEU A 56 -10.47 7.70 -7.99
N CYS A 57 -9.15 7.64 -7.81
CA CYS A 57 -8.22 8.68 -8.28
C CYS A 57 -8.25 8.82 -9.81
N HIS A 58 -8.26 7.71 -10.55
CA HIS A 58 -8.35 7.74 -12.00
C HIS A 58 -9.68 8.35 -12.48
N ASN A 59 -10.79 7.98 -11.84
CA ASN A 59 -12.11 8.53 -12.14
C ASN A 59 -12.16 10.03 -11.84
N PHE A 60 -11.52 10.48 -10.76
CA PHE A 60 -11.34 11.90 -10.46
C PHE A 60 -10.52 12.63 -11.54
N CYS A 61 -9.37 12.08 -11.96
CA CYS A 61 -8.57 12.66 -13.04
C CYS A 61 -9.38 12.77 -14.35
N SER A 62 -10.18 11.77 -14.66
CA SER A 62 -11.07 11.76 -15.83
C SER A 62 -12.14 12.86 -15.74
N LEU A 63 -12.80 12.99 -14.59
CA LEU A 63 -13.80 14.03 -14.33
C LEU A 63 -13.20 15.43 -14.48
N VAL A 64 -12.04 15.68 -13.88
CA VAL A 64 -11.33 16.97 -13.97
C VAL A 64 -10.91 17.27 -15.40
N SER A 65 -10.40 16.27 -16.14
CA SER A 65 -9.96 16.45 -17.53
C SER A 65 -11.11 16.77 -18.49
N GLN A 66 -12.33 16.33 -18.17
CA GLN A 66 -13.54 16.64 -18.94
C GLN A 66 -14.14 18.01 -18.59
N THR A 67 -13.67 18.65 -17.51
CA THR A 67 -14.18 19.92 -17.02
C THR A 67 -13.43 21.08 -17.67
N VAL A 68 -14.03 21.72 -18.68
CA VAL A 68 -13.36 22.77 -19.50
C VAL A 68 -13.40 24.16 -18.85
N ALA A 69 -14.38 24.47 -17.99
CA ALA A 69 -14.53 25.80 -17.39
C ALA A 69 -15.08 25.80 -15.95
N SER A 70 -16.10 24.99 -15.67
CA SER A 70 -16.68 24.82 -14.33
C SER A 70 -17.40 23.49 -14.22
N LEU A 71 -17.44 22.91 -13.02
CA LEU A 71 -18.26 21.74 -12.74
C LEU A 71 -19.74 22.12 -12.82
N ASP A 72 -20.51 21.40 -13.63
CA ASP A 72 -21.95 21.47 -13.62
C ASP A 72 -22.52 20.69 -12.40
N GLU A 73 -23.84 20.69 -12.24
CA GLU A 73 -24.50 20.02 -11.11
C GLU A 73 -24.22 18.50 -11.12
N ARG A 74 -24.11 17.90 -12.31
CA ARG A 74 -23.77 16.48 -12.48
C ARG A 74 -22.32 16.19 -12.09
N GLY A 75 -21.37 17.01 -12.54
CA GLY A 75 -19.97 16.91 -12.16
C GLY A 75 -19.77 17.09 -10.66
N THR A 76 -20.54 17.99 -10.05
CA THR A 76 -20.53 18.20 -8.59
C THR A 76 -21.05 16.97 -7.84
N ALA A 77 -22.15 16.36 -8.30
CA ALA A 77 -22.68 15.14 -7.72
C ALA A 77 -21.70 13.96 -7.87
N GLN A 78 -21.06 13.81 -9.03
CA GLN A 78 -20.03 12.80 -9.26
C GLN A 78 -18.82 13.01 -8.34
N LEU A 79 -18.37 14.26 -8.18
CA LEU A 79 -17.29 14.60 -7.27
C LEU A 79 -17.62 14.21 -5.81
N ASP A 80 -18.84 14.48 -5.35
CA ASP A 80 -19.26 14.08 -3.99
C ASP A 80 -19.24 12.56 -3.79
N ILE A 81 -19.66 11.79 -4.81
CA ILE A 81 -19.58 10.32 -4.79
C ILE A 81 -18.11 9.86 -4.70
N LEU A 82 -17.21 10.45 -5.50
CA LEU A 82 -15.79 10.11 -5.49
C LEU A 82 -15.14 10.42 -4.14
N VAL A 83 -15.44 11.59 -3.56
CA VAL A 83 -14.93 12.00 -2.24
C VAL A 83 -15.40 11.05 -1.14
N LYS A 84 -16.70 10.69 -1.14
CA LYS A 84 -17.26 9.72 -0.17
C LYS A 84 -16.62 8.35 -0.34
N GLY A 85 -16.47 7.88 -1.59
CA GLY A 85 -15.81 6.63 -1.93
C GLY A 85 -14.37 6.59 -1.41
N PHE A 86 -13.58 7.60 -1.72
CA PHE A 86 -12.19 7.71 -1.30
C PHE A 86 -12.06 7.69 0.23
N ARG A 87 -12.84 8.52 0.94
CA ARG A 87 -12.83 8.55 2.41
C ARG A 87 -13.19 7.19 3.01
N ARG A 88 -14.20 6.51 2.46
CA ARG A 88 -14.61 5.18 2.92
C ARG A 88 -13.49 4.16 2.75
N GLN A 89 -12.89 4.10 1.55
CA GLN A 89 -11.84 3.13 1.25
C GLN A 89 -10.55 3.41 2.03
N SER A 90 -10.15 4.68 2.19
CA SER A 90 -9.02 5.04 3.05
C SER A 90 -9.27 4.65 4.51
N SER A 91 -10.47 4.91 5.05
CA SER A 91 -10.81 4.51 6.42
C SER A 91 -10.78 2.98 6.60
N LEU A 92 -11.28 2.22 5.62
CA LEU A 92 -11.24 0.76 5.64
C LEU A 92 -9.79 0.24 5.60
N LEU A 93 -8.98 0.77 4.68
CA LEU A 93 -7.55 0.45 4.57
C LEU A 93 -6.85 0.67 5.91
N PHE A 94 -7.07 1.81 6.54
CA PHE A 94 -6.47 2.15 7.82
C PHE A 94 -6.90 1.22 8.96
N LYS A 95 -8.18 0.82 9.02
CA LYS A 95 -8.66 -0.17 9.99
C LYS A 95 -8.01 -1.54 9.78
N ILE A 96 -7.90 -1.99 8.53
CA ILE A 96 -7.25 -3.27 8.20
C ILE A 96 -5.78 -3.24 8.62
N LEU A 97 -5.02 -2.23 8.20
CA LEU A 97 -3.60 -2.14 8.53
C LEU A 97 -3.35 -2.01 10.03
N SER A 98 -4.23 -1.31 10.76
CA SER A 98 -4.18 -1.24 12.24
C SER A 98 -4.40 -2.63 12.87
N SER A 99 -5.36 -3.39 12.37
CA SER A 99 -5.63 -4.76 12.84
C SER A 99 -4.43 -5.68 12.56
N VAL A 100 -3.88 -5.65 11.35
CA VAL A 100 -2.71 -6.47 10.99
C VAL A 100 -1.52 -6.14 11.89
N ARG A 101 -1.26 -4.86 12.15
CA ARG A 101 -0.20 -4.42 13.05
C ARG A 101 -0.36 -4.95 14.48
N ASN A 102 -1.58 -4.93 15.02
CA ASN A 102 -1.82 -5.40 16.39
C ASN A 102 -1.57 -6.90 16.55
N HIS A 103 -1.66 -7.68 15.48
CA HIS A 103 -1.41 -9.12 15.49
C HIS A 103 0.03 -9.50 15.12
N GLN A 104 0.74 -8.63 14.38
CA GLN A 104 2.09 -8.89 13.90
C GLN A 104 2.96 -7.63 14.00
N ILE A 105 4.05 -7.73 14.76
CA ILE A 105 5.11 -6.71 14.76
C ILE A 105 5.91 -6.87 13.47
N ASN A 106 5.44 -6.27 12.38
CA ASN A 106 6.15 -6.23 11.11
C ASN A 106 6.72 -4.82 10.90
N SER A 107 8.05 -4.71 10.85
CA SER A 107 8.77 -3.44 10.67
C SER A 107 8.42 -2.74 9.36
N ASP A 108 8.17 -3.52 8.30
CA ASP A 108 7.85 -3.00 6.96
C ASP A 108 6.44 -2.42 6.94
N LEU A 109 5.50 -3.05 7.65
CA LEU A 109 4.16 -2.50 7.88
C LEU A 109 4.20 -1.21 8.69
N ALA A 110 5.05 -1.12 9.72
CA ALA A 110 5.21 0.10 10.50
C ALA A 110 5.76 1.25 9.64
N GLN A 111 6.75 0.98 8.77
CA GLN A 111 7.28 1.98 7.85
C GLN A 111 6.24 2.43 6.81
N LEU A 112 5.46 1.50 6.25
CA LEU A 112 4.36 1.85 5.35
C LEU A 112 3.34 2.73 6.05
N LEU A 113 2.91 2.36 7.26
CA LEU A 113 1.95 3.14 8.05
C LEU A 113 2.47 4.55 8.36
N LEU A 114 3.75 4.70 8.71
CA LEU A 114 4.37 6.01 8.90
C LEU A 114 4.34 6.87 7.63
N ARG A 115 4.60 6.27 6.47
CA ARG A 115 4.54 6.98 5.18
C ARG A 115 3.11 7.40 4.83
N LEU A 116 2.15 6.51 5.07
CA LEU A 116 0.72 6.80 4.87
C LEU A 116 0.21 7.87 5.85
N ASP A 117 0.77 7.92 7.07
CA ASP A 117 0.43 8.91 8.09
C ASP A 117 1.27 10.20 8.02
N TYR A 118 2.07 10.40 6.97
CA TYR A 118 2.89 11.62 6.83
C TYR A 118 2.04 12.90 6.97
N ASN A 119 0.84 12.89 6.40
CA ASN A 119 -0.13 13.99 6.49
C ASN A 119 -1.17 13.82 7.61
N LYS A 120 -0.94 12.92 8.58
CA LYS A 120 -1.83 12.61 9.71
C LYS A 120 -3.21 12.05 9.37
N TYR A 121 -3.47 11.71 8.11
CA TYR A 121 -4.75 11.14 7.69
C TYR A 121 -5.06 9.79 8.35
N TYR A 122 -4.05 8.97 8.61
CA TYR A 122 -4.22 7.67 9.26
C TYR A 122 -4.55 7.83 10.75
N THR A 123 -3.81 8.69 11.45
CA THR A 123 -4.05 8.99 12.87
C THR A 123 -5.40 9.70 13.08
N GLN A 124 -5.76 10.64 12.21
CA GLN A 124 -7.08 11.31 12.27
C GLN A 124 -8.25 10.36 12.02
N ALA A 125 -8.03 9.27 11.27
CA ALA A 125 -9.02 8.23 11.06
C ALA A 125 -9.13 7.24 12.24
N GLY A 126 -8.45 7.49 13.36
CA GLY A 126 -8.43 6.62 14.54
C GLY A 126 -7.38 5.51 14.48
N GLY A 127 -6.47 5.55 13.50
CA GLY A 127 -5.31 4.67 13.45
C GLY A 127 -4.31 5.00 14.57
N THR A 128 -3.63 3.99 15.10
CA THR A 128 -2.58 4.20 16.11
C THR A 128 -1.22 3.83 15.52
N LEU A 129 -0.29 4.79 15.54
CA LEU A 129 1.08 4.55 15.12
C LEU A 129 1.92 3.81 16.19
N GLY A 130 1.30 3.31 17.27
CA GLY A 130 1.97 2.73 18.44
C GLY A 130 2.71 3.79 19.23
N SER A 131 2.74 3.68 20.56
CA SER A 131 3.73 4.45 21.32
C SER A 131 5.11 3.86 21.02
N VAL A 132 6.09 4.74 20.90
CA VAL A 132 7.52 4.37 20.98
C VAL A 132 7.77 3.71 22.33
#